data_AF-A0A6I3V048-F1
#
_entry.id   AF-A0A6I3V048-F1
#
_cell.length_a   1.000
_cell.length_b   1.000
_cell.length_c   1.000
_cell.angle_alpha   90.00
_cell.angle_beta   90.00
_cell.angle_gamma   90.00
#
_symmetry.space_group_name_H-M   'P 1'
#
loop_
_entity.id
_entity.type
_entity.pdbx_description
1 polymer ?
#
loop_
_entity_poly.entity_id
_entity_poly.type
_entity_poly.pdbx_seq_one_letter_code
_entity_poly.pdbx_strand_id
1 'polypeptide(L)'
;LVLVPLIRKDGGPAIFAQTRIGKNGRHFTFYKFRSMRIDAEAIKEQLMDQNTMQGGMFKMDNDPRVTKIGRFIRKTSLDELPQFWNVFIG
;
A
#
# COMPACT_ATOMS: atom_id res chain seq x y z
N LEU A 1 6.60 11.17 -13.14
CA LEU A 1 5.42 11.73 -13.83
C LEU A 1 4.42 10.67 -14.34
N VAL A 2 4.84 9.51 -14.87
CA VAL A 2 3.91 8.53 -15.48
C VAL A 2 3.18 7.61 -14.48
N LEU A 3 3.71 7.38 -13.27
CA LEU A 3 3.12 6.42 -12.32
C LEU A 3 1.76 6.85 -11.78
N VAL A 4 1.57 8.13 -11.46
CA VAL A 4 0.33 8.68 -10.89
C VAL A 4 -0.89 8.39 -11.78
N PRO A 5 -0.91 8.75 -13.08
CA PRO A 5 -2.06 8.44 -13.92
C PRO A 5 -2.28 6.92 -14.11
N LEU A 6 -1.21 6.10 -14.09
CA LEU A 6 -1.35 4.65 -14.16
C LEU A 6 -1.99 4.04 -12.91
N ILE A 7 -1.66 4.56 -11.72
CA ILE A 7 -2.26 4.14 -10.44
C ILE A 7 -3.73 4.54 -10.38
N ARG A 8 -4.06 5.75 -10.86
CA ARG A 8 -5.42 6.31 -10.81
C ARG A 8 -6.40 5.70 -11.81
N LYS A 9 -5.99 4.71 -12.62
CA LYS A 9 -6.86 4.07 -13.63
C LYS A 9 -8.11 3.41 -13.03
N ASP A 10 -8.07 3.03 -11.75
CA ASP A 10 -9.20 2.48 -11.01
C ASP A 10 -10.06 3.56 -10.32
N GLY A 11 -9.78 4.85 -10.51
CA GLY A 11 -10.58 5.99 -10.06
C GLY A 11 -10.16 6.61 -8.72
N GLY A 12 -9.25 5.98 -7.97
CA GLY A 12 -8.92 6.42 -6.61
C GLY A 12 -7.63 7.26 -6.50
N PRO A 13 -7.29 7.78 -5.32
CA PRO A 13 -6.06 8.57 -5.08
C PRO A 13 -4.76 7.79 -5.34
N ALA A 14 -3.75 8.40 -5.95
CA ALA A 14 -2.46 7.73 -6.18
C ALA A 14 -1.63 7.53 -4.91
N ILE A 15 -1.85 8.35 -3.88
CA ILE A 15 -1.16 8.28 -2.60
C ILE A 15 -2.06 7.59 -1.58
N PHE A 16 -1.49 6.63 -0.86
CA PHE A 16 -2.05 5.99 0.31
C PHE A 16 -1.33 6.56 1.54
N ALA A 17 -2.09 6.91 2.57
CA ALA A 17 -1.56 7.45 3.83
C ALA A 17 -2.02 6.56 4.98
N GLN A 18 -1.11 6.24 5.89
CA GLN A 18 -1.44 5.43 7.06
C GLN A 18 -0.68 5.92 8.29
N THR A 19 -1.35 6.09 9.42
CA THR A 19 -0.66 6.44 10.66
C THR A 19 0.14 5.24 11.17
N ARG A 20 1.40 5.50 11.52
CA ARG A 20 2.34 4.53 12.10
C ARG A 20 2.96 5.08 13.36
N ILE A 21 3.38 4.18 14.25
CA ILE A 21 4.14 4.51 15.45
C ILE A 21 5.62 4.48 15.06
N GLY A 22 6.29 5.61 15.21
CA GLY A 22 7.71 5.79 14.96
C GLY A 22 8.55 5.75 16.24
N LYS A 23 9.75 6.33 16.18
CA LYS A 23 10.67 6.38 17.32
C LYS A 23 10.03 7.08 18.53
N ASN A 24 10.27 6.54 19.72
CA ASN A 24 9.74 7.06 21.00
C ASN A 24 8.21 7.13 21.07
N GLY A 25 7.49 6.29 20.32
CA GLY A 25 6.03 6.28 20.32
C GLY A 25 5.38 7.44 19.55
N ARG A 26 6.17 8.29 18.86
CA ARG A 26 5.64 9.41 18.08
C ARG A 26 4.87 8.88 16.87
N HIS A 27 3.62 9.32 16.73
CA HIS A 27 2.82 8.98 15.56
C HIS A 27 3.25 9.82 14.37
N PHE A 28 3.33 9.19 13.20
CA PHE A 28 3.59 9.88 11.94
C PHE A 28 2.76 9.28 10.80
N THR A 29 2.44 10.11 9.82
CA THR A 29 1.67 9.70 8.64
C THR A 29 2.59 9.11 7.60
N PHE A 30 2.50 7.81 7.36
CA PHE A 30 3.31 7.09 6.39
C PHE A 30 2.68 7.18 5.00
N TYR A 31 3.37 7.83 4.06
CA TYR A 31 2.89 8.00 2.68
C TYR A 31 3.47 6.95 1.73
N LYS A 32 2.63 6.33 0.90
CA LYS A 32 3.03 5.39 -0.14
C LYS A 32 2.29 5.63 -1.44
N PHE A 33 2.80 5.14 -2.56
CA PHE A 33 1.93 4.98 -3.73
C PHE A 33 0.94 3.83 -3.51
N ARG A 34 -0.32 4.03 -3.90
CA ARG A 34 -1.33 2.98 -3.84
C ARG A 34 -0.94 1.88 -4.84
N SER A 35 -0.69 0.69 -4.31
CA SER A 35 -0.45 -0.52 -5.11
C SER A 35 -1.66 -1.46 -5.18
N MET A 36 -2.69 -1.20 -4.36
CA MET A 36 -3.89 -2.03 -4.23
C MET A 36 -5.09 -1.33 -4.86
N ARG A 37 -6.14 -2.09 -5.17
CA ARG A 37 -7.42 -1.55 -5.62
C ARG A 37 -8.12 -0.79 -4.49
N ILE A 38 -9.11 0.03 -4.83
CA ILE A 38 -9.91 0.79 -3.85
C ILE A 38 -10.77 -0.14 -2.98
N ASP A 39 -11.29 -1.21 -3.57
CA ASP A 39 -12.12 -2.24 -2.94
C ASP A 39 -11.31 -3.30 -2.16
N ALA A 40 -10.00 -3.08 -1.96
CA ALA A 40 -9.10 -4.07 -1.38
C ALA A 40 -9.50 -4.53 0.03
N GLU A 41 -10.08 -3.66 0.87
CA GLU A 41 -10.50 -4.06 2.21
C GLU A 41 -11.74 -4.97 2.18
N ALA A 42 -12.72 -4.69 1.33
CA ALA A 42 -13.89 -5.56 1.14
C ALA A 42 -13.48 -6.94 0.59
N ILE A 43 -12.56 -6.97 -0.37
CA ILE A 43 -12.03 -8.23 -0.93
C ILE A 43 -11.21 -8.98 0.13
N LYS A 44 -10.50 -8.28 1.02
CA LYS A 44 -9.71 -8.91 2.09
C LYS A 44 -10.57 -9.77 3.01
N GLU A 45 -11.74 -9.27 3.40
CA GLU A 45 -12.69 -10.00 4.26
C GLU A 45 -13.08 -11.35 3.63
N GLN A 46 -13.29 -11.36 2.31
CA GLN A 46 -13.63 -12.57 1.55
C GLN A 46 -12.45 -13.54 1.39
N LEU A 47 -11.22 -13.05 1.55
CA LEU A 47 -10.00 -13.84 1.36
C LEU A 47 -9.35 -14.26 2.69
N MET A 48 -9.96 -13.95 3.84
CA MET A 48 -9.37 -14.24 5.16
C MET A 48 -9.00 -15.72 5.33
N ASP A 49 -9.79 -16.63 4.76
CA ASP A 49 -9.53 -18.08 4.78
C ASP A 49 -8.31 -18.50 3.96
N GLN A 50 -7.83 -17.64 3.06
CA GLN A 50 -6.66 -17.87 2.21
C GLN A 50 -5.39 -17.21 2.78
N ASN A 51 -5.45 -16.71 4.01
CA ASN A 51 -4.29 -16.10 4.65
C ASN A 51 -3.18 -17.13 4.89
N THR A 52 -1.99 -16.87 4.35
CA THR A 52 -0.83 -17.77 4.50
C THR A 52 -0.01 -17.49 5.76
N MET A 53 -0.36 -16.45 6.54
CA MET A 53 0.32 -16.09 7.77
C MET A 53 -0.53 -16.33 9.02
N GLN A 54 0.10 -16.88 10.06
CA GLN A 54 -0.45 -16.94 11.41
C GLN A 54 0.00 -15.69 12.19
N GLY A 55 -0.90 -15.08 13.00
CA GLY A 55 -0.55 -13.94 13.86
C GLY A 55 -1.11 -12.56 13.48
N GLY A 56 -2.35 -12.49 12.97
CA GLY A 56 -3.07 -11.22 12.75
C GLY A 56 -2.63 -10.39 11.53
N MET A 57 -1.55 -10.80 10.86
CA MET A 57 -1.14 -10.22 9.58
C MET A 57 -1.73 -11.02 8.41
N PHE A 58 -2.29 -10.31 7.44
CA PHE A 58 -2.77 -10.91 6.20
C PHE A 58 -1.65 -10.94 5.16
N LYS A 59 -1.28 -12.13 4.67
CA LYS A 59 -0.36 -12.32 3.57
C LYS A 59 -0.92 -13.34 2.58
N MET A 60 -0.70 -13.07 1.29
CA MET A 60 -1.06 -13.94 0.18
C MET A 60 -0.09 -13.66 -0.97
N ASP A 61 0.49 -14.70 -1.58
CA ASP A 61 1.52 -14.51 -2.61
C ASP A 61 0.94 -13.94 -3.92
N ASN A 62 -0.21 -14.48 -4.36
CA ASN A 62 -0.93 -14.02 -5.54
C ASN A 62 -2.17 -13.21 -5.16
N ASP A 63 -1.96 -12.17 -4.37
CA ASP A 63 -3.03 -11.33 -3.85
C ASP A 63 -3.78 -10.59 -4.98
N PRO A 64 -5.07 -10.90 -5.23
CA PRO A 64 -5.86 -10.30 -6.30
C PRO A 64 -6.17 -8.81 -6.06
N ARG A 65 -5.96 -8.32 -4.83
CA ARG A 65 -6.15 -6.90 -4.49
C ARG A 65 -5.06 -6.02 -5.06
N VAL A 66 -3.93 -6.59 -5.48
CA VAL A 66 -2.79 -5.85 -6.03
C VAL A 66 -2.99 -5.62 -7.53
N THR A 67 -2.95 -4.35 -7.95
CA THR A 67 -3.12 -4.01 -9.37
C THR A 67 -1.91 -4.43 -10.21
N LYS A 68 -2.05 -4.52 -11.54
CA LYS A 68 -0.92 -4.82 -12.45
C LYS A 68 0.24 -3.82 -12.26
N ILE A 69 -0.08 -2.53 -12.20
CA ILE A 69 0.92 -1.49 -11.92
C ILE A 69 1.43 -1.57 -10.48
N GLY A 70 0.56 -1.91 -9.52
CA GLY A 70 0.93 -2.12 -8.13
C GLY A 70 1.97 -3.22 -7.93
N ARG A 71 1.87 -4.32 -8.68
CA ARG A 71 2.90 -5.38 -8.70
C ARG A 71 4.25 -4.85 -9.17
N PHE A 72 4.27 -4.05 -10.25
CA PHE A 72 5.50 -3.42 -10.73
C PHE A 72 6.10 -2.45 -9.71
N ILE A 73 5.28 -1.58 -9.11
CA ILE A 73 5.69 -0.61 -8.09
C ILE A 73 6.30 -1.34 -6.88
N ARG A 74 5.68 -2.41 -6.37
CA ARG A 74 6.21 -3.21 -5.26
C ARG A 74 7.51 -3.93 -5.61
N LYS A 75 7.61 -4.51 -6.80
CA LYS A 75 8.82 -5.21 -7.27
C LYS A 75 10.03 -4.27 -7.35
N THR A 76 9.79 -2.99 -7.62
CA THR A 76 10.82 -1.96 -7.79
C THR A 76 10.99 -1.08 -6.55
N SER A 77 10.26 -1.36 -5.45
CA SER A 77 10.21 -0.55 -4.23
C SER A 77 9.84 0.92 -4.47
N LEU A 78 9.17 1.21 -5.59
CA LEU A 78 8.76 2.57 -5.92
C LEU A 78 7.60 3.03 -5.02
N ASP A 79 6.89 2.12 -4.34
CA ASP A 79 5.77 2.46 -3.45
C ASP A 79 6.21 3.34 -2.28
N GLU A 80 7.50 3.32 -1.95
CA GLU A 80 8.07 4.02 -0.81
C GLU A 80 8.59 5.42 -1.16
N LEU A 81 8.65 5.79 -2.44
CA LEU A 81 9.10 7.13 -2.85
C LEU A 81 8.36 8.27 -2.13
N PRO A 82 7.03 8.21 -1.89
CA PRO A 82 6.35 9.24 -1.12
C PRO A 82 6.80 9.33 0.35
N GLN A 83 7.37 8.26 0.93
CA GLN A 83 7.92 8.28 2.28
C GLN A 83 9.15 9.19 2.39
N PHE A 84 9.86 9.46 1.28
CA PHE A 84 10.98 10.39 1.30
C PHE A 84 10.57 11.78 1.81
N TRP A 85 9.30 12.16 1.60
CA TRP A 85 8.73 13.39 2.15
C TRP A 85 8.66 13.38 3.68
N ASN A 86 8.42 12.22 4.30
CA ASN A 86 8.46 12.08 5.77
C ASN A 86 9.86 12.33 6.33
N VAL A 87 10.89 11.86 5.63
CA VAL A 87 12.29 12.07 6.01
C VAL A 87 12.65 13.56 5.94
N PHE A 88 12.11 14.28 4.95
CA PHE A 88 12.34 15.70 4.81
C PHE A 88 11.66 16.55 5.89
N ILE A 89 10.45 16.18 6.34
CA ILE A 89 9.68 16.96 7.31
C ILE A 89 10.10 16.71 8.77
N GLY A 90 10.47 15.47 9.14
CA GLY A 90 10.94 15.12 10.50
C GLY A 90 9.91 14.61 11.50
#